data_AF-A0A7J7ZTB3-F1
#
_entry.id   AF-A0A7J7ZTB3-F1
#
_cell.length_a   1.000
_cell.length_b   1.000
_cell.length_c   1.000
_cell.angle_alpha   90.00
_cell.angle_beta   90.00
_cell.angle_gamma   90.00
#
_symmetry.space_group_name_H-M   'P 1'
#
loop_
_entity.id
_entity.type
_entity.pdbx_description
1 polymer ?
#
loop_
_entity_poly.entity_id
_entity_poly.type
_entity_poly.pdbx_seq_one_letter_code
_entity_poly.pdbx_strand_id
1 'polypeptide(L)'
;MRLRTQRLLTEFLEHRAGRLGTAPQPPSTAEATVMRSLAAHSWLVTPHSWSRRQRNRLQQMVDQIESLVPDGTDPNWLSVVALVSFAGALLERPPPGHSQARREWGATVDQDCQRLVTFLSGWLTGKHRTWMEAQGGWDGFCHNFMPAPPPWGRLLAPLLTSCLILIIFICLWIKILVAKCLTSFHLPTCDQPSGSEL
;
A
#
# COMPACT_ATOMS: atom_id res chain seq x y z
N MET A 1 4.24 -21.51 7.31
CA MET A 1 4.08 -20.29 8.14
C MET A 1 5.40 -19.77 8.71
N ARG A 2 6.15 -20.57 9.48
CA ARG A 2 7.45 -20.15 10.07
C ARG A 2 8.47 -19.70 9.02
N LEU A 3 8.73 -20.50 7.98
CA LEU A 3 9.66 -20.13 6.91
C LEU A 3 9.24 -18.86 6.14
N ARG A 4 7.94 -18.70 5.87
CA ARG A 4 7.37 -17.51 5.20
C ARG A 4 7.59 -16.25 6.06
N THR A 5 7.29 -16.35 7.36
CA THR A 5 7.50 -15.28 8.34
C THR A 5 8.98 -14.90 8.46
N GLN A 6 9.85 -15.89 8.57
CA GLN A 6 11.29 -15.66 8.67
C GLN A 6 11.84 -14.96 7.43
N ARG A 7 11.46 -15.40 6.23
CA ARG A 7 11.87 -14.75 4.96
C ARG A 7 11.39 -13.31 4.89
N LEU A 8 10.12 -13.06 5.20
CA LEU A 8 9.54 -11.71 5.23
C LEU A 8 10.31 -10.78 6.16
N LEU A 9 10.56 -11.23 7.41
CA LEU A 9 11.27 -10.44 8.41
C LEU A 9 12.72 -10.19 8.01
N THR A 10 13.43 -11.20 7.49
CA THR A 10 14.79 -11.04 6.97
C THR A 10 14.81 -9.99 5.87
N GLU A 11 13.95 -10.13 4.85
CA GLU A 11 13.92 -9.22 3.71
C GLU A 11 13.60 -7.77 4.12
N PHE A 12 12.68 -7.60 5.09
CA PHE A 12 12.34 -6.28 5.61
C PHE A 12 13.48 -5.67 6.43
N LEU A 13 14.07 -6.42 7.37
CA LEU A 13 15.10 -5.91 8.26
C LEU A 13 16.42 -5.65 7.54
N GLU A 14 16.81 -6.48 6.57
CA GLU A 14 17.98 -6.22 5.72
C GLU A 14 17.81 -4.96 4.87
N HIS A 15 16.59 -4.73 4.36
CA HIS A 15 16.25 -3.49 3.67
C HIS A 15 16.39 -2.28 4.60
N ARG A 16 15.88 -2.35 5.83
CA ARG A 16 15.97 -1.26 6.83
C ARG A 16 17.39 -1.01 7.35
N ALA A 17 18.23 -2.05 7.44
CA ALA A 17 19.64 -1.92 7.78
C ALA A 17 20.47 -1.20 6.69
N GLY A 18 19.89 -0.94 5.51
CA GLY A 18 20.59 -0.28 4.40
C GLY A 18 21.69 -1.15 3.80
N ARG A 19 21.53 -2.48 3.85
CA ARG A 19 22.45 -3.47 3.26
C ARG A 19 22.31 -3.58 1.74
N LEU A 20 21.18 -3.12 1.19
CA LEU A 20 20.97 -2.97 -0.25
C LEU A 20 21.76 -1.77 -0.77
N GLY A 21 23.06 -2.01 -1.01
CA GLY A 21 24.04 -1.01 -1.43
C GLY A 21 23.82 -0.43 -2.83
N THR A 22 22.87 -0.92 -3.62
CA THR A 22 22.61 -0.42 -4.98
C THR A 22 21.19 -0.80 -5.39
N ALA A 23 20.34 0.23 -5.55
CA ALA A 23 18.91 0.17 -5.88
C ALA A 23 18.00 -0.47 -4.81
N PRO A 24 16.81 0.12 -4.53
CA PRO A 24 15.79 -0.54 -3.73
C PRO A 24 15.39 -1.85 -4.41
N GLN A 25 15.68 -2.99 -3.79
CA GLN A 25 15.15 -4.25 -4.31
C GLN A 25 13.62 -4.27 -4.15
N PRO A 26 12.88 -4.59 -5.22
CA PRO A 26 11.44 -4.68 -5.14
C PRO A 26 11.04 -5.77 -4.15
N PRO A 27 9.97 -5.56 -3.37
CA PRO A 27 9.48 -6.57 -2.44
C PRO A 27 9.17 -7.87 -3.16
N SER A 28 9.66 -8.98 -2.62
CA SER A 28 9.47 -10.30 -3.25
C SER A 28 8.04 -10.83 -3.12
N THR A 29 7.26 -10.23 -2.21
CA THR A 29 5.92 -10.67 -1.82
C THR A 29 4.97 -9.50 -1.57
N ALA A 30 3.67 -9.76 -1.64
CA ALA A 30 2.64 -8.77 -1.34
C ALA A 30 2.74 -8.28 0.12
N GLU A 31 2.96 -9.21 1.06
CA GLU A 31 3.14 -8.86 2.48
C GLU A 31 4.35 -7.95 2.72
N ALA A 32 5.47 -8.15 2.02
CA ALA A 32 6.64 -7.29 2.12
C ALA A 32 6.36 -5.88 1.56
N THR A 33 5.54 -5.79 0.51
CA THR A 33 5.10 -4.52 -0.08
C THR A 33 4.29 -3.71 0.92
N VAL A 34 3.29 -4.35 1.53
CA VAL A 34 2.41 -3.75 2.54
C VAL A 34 3.20 -3.39 3.80
N MET A 35 4.10 -4.25 4.25
CA MET A 35 4.93 -3.97 5.42
C MET A 35 5.84 -2.75 5.17
N ARG A 36 6.46 -2.65 3.99
CA ARG A 36 7.28 -1.48 3.63
C ARG A 36 6.45 -0.20 3.49
N SER A 37 5.26 -0.26 2.92
CA SER A 37 4.39 0.92 2.80
C SER A 37 3.94 1.40 4.18
N LEU A 38 3.50 0.49 5.06
CA LEU A 38 3.11 0.84 6.42
C LEU A 38 4.30 1.35 7.24
N ALA A 39 5.47 0.72 7.10
CA ALA A 39 6.68 1.16 7.79
C ALA A 39 7.16 2.55 7.35
N ALA A 40 6.93 2.93 6.09
CA ALA A 40 7.23 4.28 5.59
C ALA A 40 6.32 5.35 6.21
N HIS A 41 5.09 4.98 6.62
CA HIS A 41 4.12 5.87 7.24
C HIS A 41 4.09 5.75 8.77
N SER A 42 4.70 4.71 9.33
CA SER A 42 4.71 4.47 10.76
C SER A 42 5.74 5.39 11.43
N TRP A 43 5.24 6.51 11.96
CA TRP A 43 5.90 7.32 12.98
C TRP A 43 5.96 6.62 14.36
N LEU A 44 5.49 5.37 14.42
CA LEU A 44 5.32 4.61 15.64
C LEU A 44 6.68 4.17 16.20
N VAL A 45 7.13 4.99 17.13
CA VAL A 45 8.16 4.72 18.13
C VAL A 45 9.58 4.67 17.53
N THR A 46 10.05 5.82 17.07
CA THR A 46 11.49 6.07 17.04
C THR A 46 11.98 6.25 18.49
N PRO A 47 12.93 5.43 18.97
CA PRO A 47 13.55 5.64 20.27
C PRO A 47 14.15 7.06 20.32
N HIS A 48 13.84 7.81 21.38
CA HIS A 48 14.12 9.25 21.47
C HIS A 48 15.62 9.60 21.47
N SER A 49 16.52 8.62 21.48
CA SER A 49 17.95 8.84 21.17
C SER A 49 18.59 7.68 20.40
N TRP A 50 19.47 8.01 19.44
CA TRP A 50 20.27 7.04 18.69
C TRP A 50 21.26 6.27 19.57
N SER A 51 21.81 6.92 20.60
CA SER A 51 22.69 6.27 21.59
C SER A 51 21.97 5.18 22.38
N ARG A 52 20.68 5.38 22.69
CA ARG A 52 19.87 4.37 23.37
C ARG A 52 19.66 3.17 22.43
N ARG A 53 19.38 3.37 21.14
CA ARG A 53 19.23 2.27 20.13
C ARG A 53 20.40 1.29 20.05
N GLN A 54 21.62 1.72 20.31
CA GLN A 54 22.81 0.85 20.22
C GLN A 54 22.96 -0.09 21.43
N ARG A 55 22.34 0.22 22.57
CA ARG A 55 22.56 -0.53 23.81
C ARG A 55 21.61 -1.73 23.88
N ASN A 56 22.10 -2.91 23.51
CA ASN A 56 21.38 -4.20 23.58
C ASN A 56 20.01 -4.17 22.84
N ARG A 57 20.07 -4.20 21.51
CA ARG A 57 18.91 -4.12 20.60
C ARG A 57 17.86 -5.20 20.87
N LEU A 58 18.30 -6.41 21.22
CA LEU A 58 17.37 -7.51 21.53
C LEU A 58 16.59 -7.25 22.82
N GLN A 59 17.25 -6.74 23.87
CA GLN A 59 16.55 -6.42 25.12
C GLN A 59 15.48 -5.34 24.89
N GLN A 60 15.80 -4.29 24.13
CA GLN A 60 14.82 -3.26 23.79
C GLN A 60 13.62 -3.82 23.03
N MET A 61 13.84 -4.83 22.20
CA MET A 61 12.77 -5.52 21.50
C MET A 61 11.87 -6.31 22.47
N VAL A 62 12.46 -6.98 23.47
CA VAL A 62 11.71 -7.67 24.52
C VAL A 62 10.86 -6.68 25.30
N ASP A 63 11.47 -5.60 25.80
CA ASP A 63 10.77 -4.55 26.56
C ASP A 63 9.62 -3.93 25.75
N GLN A 64 9.83 -3.73 24.44
CA GLN A 64 8.82 -3.18 23.54
C GLN A 64 7.67 -4.16 23.26
N ILE A 65 7.95 -5.46 23.17
CA ILE A 65 6.90 -6.49 23.05
C ILE A 65 6.04 -6.50 24.31
N GLU A 66 6.66 -6.52 25.50
CA GLU A 66 5.93 -6.53 26.77
C GLU A 66 5.06 -5.27 26.94
N SER A 67 5.54 -4.12 26.46
CA SER A 67 4.77 -2.87 26.50
C SER A 67 3.58 -2.85 25.54
N LEU A 68 3.70 -3.43 24.34
CA LEU A 68 2.66 -3.37 23.30
C LEU A 68 1.70 -4.56 23.34
N VAL A 69 2.17 -5.71 23.82
CA VAL A 69 1.41 -6.96 23.91
C VAL A 69 1.73 -7.59 25.26
N PRO A 70 1.05 -7.13 26.33
CA PRO A 70 1.21 -7.70 27.66
C PRO A 70 0.94 -9.20 27.67
N ASP A 71 1.58 -9.91 28.58
CA ASP A 71 1.41 -11.35 28.70
C ASP A 71 -0.06 -11.76 28.85
N GLY A 72 -0.45 -12.80 28.12
CA GLY A 72 -1.82 -13.31 28.09
C GLY A 72 -2.76 -12.59 27.11
N THR A 73 -2.30 -11.53 26.42
CA THR A 73 -3.09 -10.85 25.39
C THR A 73 -2.60 -11.24 24.00
N ASP A 74 -3.53 -11.46 23.07
CA ASP A 74 -3.18 -11.65 21.67
C ASP A 74 -2.80 -10.33 20.99
N PRO A 75 -1.79 -10.32 20.10
CA PRO A 75 -1.43 -9.13 19.35
C PRO A 75 -2.55 -8.74 18.38
N ASN A 76 -2.45 -7.54 17.84
CA ASN A 76 -3.22 -7.14 16.67
C ASN A 76 -2.25 -6.83 15.52
N TRP A 77 -2.75 -6.71 14.29
CA TRP A 77 -1.84 -6.46 13.18
C TRP A 77 -1.10 -5.13 13.27
N LEU A 78 -1.69 -4.11 13.90
CA LEU A 78 -1.02 -2.82 14.12
C LEU A 78 0.15 -2.97 15.11
N SER A 79 0.01 -3.78 16.16
CA SER A 79 1.10 -4.06 17.10
C SER A 79 2.21 -4.86 16.42
N VAL A 80 1.87 -5.83 15.56
CA VAL A 80 2.86 -6.56 14.75
C VAL A 80 3.63 -5.60 13.84
N VAL A 81 2.94 -4.71 13.12
CA VAL A 81 3.57 -3.70 12.27
C VAL A 81 4.46 -2.77 13.08
N ALA A 82 4.00 -2.28 14.23
CA ALA A 82 4.77 -1.41 15.10
C ALA A 82 6.06 -2.10 15.60
N LEU A 83 5.96 -3.37 16.01
CA LEU A 83 7.10 -4.17 16.48
C LEU A 83 8.11 -4.43 15.35
N VAL A 84 7.64 -4.79 14.16
CA VAL A 84 8.52 -5.01 13.00
C VAL A 84 9.19 -3.72 12.54
N SER A 85 8.45 -2.60 12.49
CA SER A 85 9.00 -1.26 12.23
C SER A 85 10.04 -0.85 13.27
N PHE A 86 9.75 -1.10 14.55
CA PHE A 86 10.66 -0.82 15.65
C PHE A 86 11.97 -1.62 15.53
N ALA A 87 11.88 -2.93 15.24
CA ALA A 87 13.05 -3.75 14.96
C ALA A 87 13.87 -3.20 13.77
N GLY A 88 13.19 -2.72 12.72
CA GLY A 88 13.84 -2.01 11.61
C GLY A 88 14.55 -0.73 12.05
N ALA A 89 13.93 0.07 12.92
CA ALA A 89 14.51 1.30 13.46
C ALA A 89 15.72 1.07 14.37
N LEU A 90 15.80 -0.10 15.04
CA LEU A 90 16.98 -0.52 15.82
C LEU A 90 18.18 -0.86 14.93
N LEU A 91 17.94 -1.34 13.70
CA LEU A 91 18.97 -1.71 12.74
C LEU A 91 19.39 -0.56 11.82
N GLU A 92 18.71 0.58 11.86
CA GLU A 92 19.04 1.74 11.04
C GLU A 92 20.48 2.21 11.22
N ARG A 93 21.09 2.58 10.10
CA ARG A 93 22.47 3.04 10.05
C ARG A 93 22.63 4.36 10.83
N PRO A 94 23.75 4.55 11.56
CA PRO A 94 23.99 5.77 12.32
C PRO A 94 24.10 7.02 11.45
N PRO A 95 23.66 8.19 11.96
CA PRO A 95 23.77 9.45 11.22
C PRO A 95 25.24 9.77 10.88
N PRO A 96 25.48 10.52 9.79
CA PRO A 96 26.82 11.00 9.45
C PRO A 96 27.41 11.81 10.63
N GLY A 97 28.72 11.68 10.87
CA GLY A 97 29.42 12.30 12.01
C GLY A 97 29.71 11.35 13.18
N HIS A 98 29.13 10.15 13.21
CA HIS A 98 29.31 9.15 14.27
C HIS A 98 30.19 7.97 13.79
N SER A 99 31.45 8.23 13.45
CA SER A 99 32.34 7.27 12.76
C SER A 99 32.62 5.99 13.55
N GLN A 100 32.94 6.11 14.84
CA GLN A 100 33.16 4.96 15.74
C GLN A 100 31.91 4.10 15.86
N ALA A 101 30.80 4.76 16.17
CA ALA A 101 29.46 4.20 16.23
C ALA A 101 29.03 3.46 14.94
N ARG A 102 29.43 3.95 13.77
CA ARG A 102 29.18 3.28 12.49
C ARG A 102 30.02 2.02 12.30
N ARG A 103 31.26 1.99 12.79
CA ARG A 103 32.11 0.79 12.78
C ARG A 103 31.54 -0.29 13.71
N GLU A 104 31.17 0.09 14.93
CA GLU A 104 30.55 -0.81 15.92
C GLU A 104 29.20 -1.35 15.42
N TRP A 105 28.38 -0.48 14.82
CA TRP A 105 27.14 -0.89 14.16
C TRP A 105 27.42 -1.89 13.03
N GLY A 106 28.38 -1.61 12.14
CA GLY A 106 28.71 -2.48 11.01
C GLY A 106 29.23 -3.86 11.44
N ALA A 107 29.94 -3.95 12.57
CA ALA A 107 30.43 -5.21 13.10
C ALA A 107 29.33 -6.09 13.72
N THR A 108 28.22 -5.49 14.18
CA THR A 108 27.18 -6.17 14.98
C THR A 108 25.85 -6.32 14.26
N VAL A 109 25.56 -5.49 13.26
CA VAL A 109 24.24 -5.39 12.60
C VAL A 109 23.77 -6.70 11.99
N ASP A 110 24.66 -7.51 11.39
CA ASP A 110 24.26 -8.78 10.78
C ASP A 110 23.83 -9.80 11.84
N GLN A 111 24.59 -9.89 12.93
CA GLN A 111 24.25 -10.78 14.05
C GLN A 111 22.96 -10.33 14.73
N ASP A 112 22.79 -9.02 14.95
CA ASP A 112 21.59 -8.46 15.55
C ASP A 112 20.36 -8.62 14.66
N CYS A 113 20.53 -8.48 13.34
CA CYS A 113 19.47 -8.75 12.37
C CYS A 113 18.99 -10.20 12.49
N GLN A 114 19.91 -11.17 12.48
CA GLN A 114 19.57 -12.59 12.63
C GLN A 114 18.88 -12.89 13.98
N ARG A 115 19.36 -12.27 15.07
CA ARG A 115 18.75 -12.41 16.41
C ARG A 115 17.32 -11.86 16.44
N LEU A 116 17.10 -10.66 15.90
CA LEU A 116 15.77 -10.03 15.85
C LEU A 116 14.81 -10.82 14.97
N VAL A 117 15.26 -11.30 13.79
CA VAL A 117 14.45 -12.17 12.92
C VAL A 117 14.05 -13.44 13.67
N THR A 118 15.01 -14.11 14.31
CA THR A 118 14.76 -15.36 15.03
C THR A 118 13.79 -15.15 16.19
N PHE A 119 13.99 -14.08 16.95
CA PHE A 119 13.15 -13.71 18.08
C PHE A 119 11.71 -13.39 17.64
N LEU A 120 11.53 -12.50 16.67
CA LEU A 120 10.22 -12.14 16.13
C LEU A 120 9.51 -13.32 15.48
N SER A 121 10.23 -14.14 14.72
CA SER A 121 9.69 -15.37 14.12
C SER A 121 9.24 -16.36 15.20
N GLY A 122 10.02 -16.51 16.28
CA GLY A 122 9.66 -17.33 17.43
C GLY A 122 8.45 -16.80 18.19
N TRP A 123 8.36 -15.49 18.39
CA TRP A 123 7.23 -14.84 19.04
C TRP A 123 5.93 -15.00 18.22
N LEU A 124 5.99 -14.74 16.91
CA LEU A 124 4.85 -14.85 15.99
C LEU A 124 4.42 -16.30 15.73
N THR A 125 5.37 -17.19 15.44
CA THR A 125 5.07 -18.57 15.00
C THR A 125 5.17 -19.61 16.10
N GLY A 126 5.62 -19.20 17.29
CA GLY A 126 5.61 -19.98 18.51
C GLY A 126 4.49 -19.52 19.43
N LYS A 127 4.68 -18.37 20.10
CA LYS A 127 3.76 -17.86 21.13
C LYS A 127 2.37 -17.52 20.59
N HIS A 128 2.29 -16.77 19.49
CA HIS A 128 1.01 -16.31 18.90
C HIS A 128 0.63 -17.03 17.61
N ARG A 129 1.02 -18.30 17.50
CA ARG A 129 0.76 -19.09 16.29
C ARG A 129 -0.74 -19.24 16.02
N THR A 130 -1.51 -19.62 17.04
CA THR A 130 -2.95 -19.86 16.95
C THR A 130 -3.69 -18.60 16.52
N TRP A 131 -3.35 -17.45 17.11
CA TRP A 131 -3.85 -16.14 16.70
C TRP A 131 -3.53 -15.87 15.24
N MET A 132 -2.28 -16.06 14.80
CA MET A 132 -1.89 -15.75 13.44
C MET A 132 -2.60 -16.65 12.41
N GLU A 133 -2.84 -17.92 12.75
CA GLU A 133 -3.64 -18.84 11.92
C GLU A 133 -5.12 -18.41 11.87
N ALA A 134 -5.70 -17.99 13.00
CA ALA A 134 -7.07 -17.48 13.07
C ALA A 134 -7.27 -16.17 12.28
N GLN A 135 -6.23 -15.33 12.18
CA GLN A 135 -6.25 -14.10 11.38
C GLN A 135 -6.01 -14.34 9.88
N GLY A 136 -5.94 -15.59 9.41
CA GLY A 136 -5.68 -15.91 8.00
C GLY A 136 -4.22 -15.74 7.58
N GLY A 137 -3.29 -15.71 8.55
CA GLY A 137 -1.86 -15.57 8.30
C GLY A 137 -1.49 -14.25 7.61
N TRP A 138 -0.39 -14.26 6.86
CA TRP A 138 0.08 -13.10 6.10
C TRP A 138 -0.89 -12.70 4.97
N ASP A 139 -1.76 -13.60 4.53
CA ASP A 139 -2.78 -13.29 3.52
C ASP A 139 -3.90 -12.44 4.13
N GLY A 140 -4.31 -12.75 5.37
CA GLY A 140 -5.22 -11.91 6.15
C GLY A 140 -4.62 -10.56 6.53
N PHE A 141 -3.31 -10.49 6.80
CA PHE A 141 -2.59 -9.23 6.95
C PHE A 141 -2.72 -8.36 5.69
N CYS A 142 -2.38 -8.91 4.52
CA CYS A 142 -2.51 -8.18 3.25
C CYS A 142 -3.94 -7.71 3.02
N HIS A 143 -4.94 -8.54 3.30
CA HIS A 143 -6.35 -8.17 3.16
C HIS A 143 -6.77 -7.02 4.10
N ASN A 144 -6.21 -6.97 5.32
CA ASN A 144 -6.54 -5.94 6.29
C ASN A 144 -6.01 -4.55 5.89
N PHE A 145 -4.83 -4.48 5.24
CA PHE A 145 -4.16 -3.21 4.92
C PHE A 145 -4.13 -2.83 3.44
N MET A 146 -4.36 -3.77 2.53
CA MET A 146 -4.59 -3.42 1.12
C MET A 146 -6.06 -3.05 0.97
N PRO A 147 -6.39 -1.80 0.61
CA PRO A 147 -7.74 -1.50 0.16
C PRO A 147 -8.01 -2.38 -1.07
N ALA A 148 -9.19 -3.02 -1.11
CA ALA A 148 -9.67 -3.65 -2.32
C ALA A 148 -9.50 -2.65 -3.48
N PRO A 149 -8.99 -3.06 -4.65
CA PRO A 149 -8.85 -2.15 -5.78
C PRO A 149 -10.19 -1.44 -5.95
N PRO A 150 -10.18 -0.09 -6.06
CA PRO A 150 -11.42 0.64 -6.14
C PRO A 150 -12.22 0.09 -7.32
N PRO A 151 -13.56 0.04 -7.24
CA PRO A 151 -14.41 -0.63 -8.23
C PRO A 151 -14.49 0.15 -9.55
N TRP A 152 -13.42 0.81 -9.99
CA TRP A 152 -13.32 1.54 -11.26
C TRP A 152 -13.74 0.65 -12.42
N GLY A 153 -13.38 -0.64 -12.41
CA GLY A 153 -13.84 -1.60 -13.42
C GLY A 153 -15.37 -1.82 -13.45
N ARG A 154 -16.08 -1.64 -12.33
CA ARG A 154 -17.54 -1.74 -12.25
C ARG A 154 -18.27 -0.42 -12.52
N LEU A 155 -17.59 0.72 -12.36
CA LEU A 155 -18.16 2.05 -12.57
C LEU A 155 -17.85 2.64 -13.96
N LEU A 156 -16.75 2.21 -14.60
CA LEU A 156 -16.38 2.65 -15.95
C LEU A 156 -17.40 2.19 -17.00
N ALA A 157 -17.89 0.96 -16.90
CA ALA A 157 -18.88 0.42 -17.84
C ALA A 157 -20.19 1.26 -17.90
N PRO A 158 -20.87 1.53 -16.76
CA PRO A 158 -22.09 2.35 -16.78
C PRO A 158 -21.85 3.80 -17.21
N LEU A 159 -20.71 4.40 -16.81
CA LEU A 159 -20.34 5.76 -17.21
C LEU A 159 -20.10 5.86 -18.73
N LEU A 160 -19.38 4.89 -19.32
CA LEU A 160 -19.16 4.82 -20.76
C LEU A 160 -20.46 4.60 -21.53
N THR A 161 -21.34 3.70 -21.05
CA THR A 161 -22.65 3.50 -21.70
C THR A 161 -23.52 4.76 -21.61
N SER A 162 -23.50 5.47 -20.48
CA SER A 162 -24.25 6.73 -20.33
C SER A 162 -23.75 7.80 -21.29
N CYS A 163 -22.43 7.94 -21.46
CA CYS A 163 -21.84 8.87 -22.41
C CYS A 163 -22.18 8.52 -23.87
N LEU A 164 -22.11 7.24 -24.25
CA LEU A 164 -22.45 6.80 -25.60
C LEU A 164 -23.93 7.06 -25.93
N ILE A 165 -24.84 6.79 -24.97
CA ILE A 165 -26.26 7.07 -25.13
C ILE A 165 -26.50 8.58 -25.32
N LEU A 166 -25.86 9.43 -24.50
CA LEU A 166 -25.99 10.88 -24.63
C LEU A 166 -25.48 11.40 -25.98
N ILE A 167 -24.33 10.89 -26.46
CA ILE A 167 -23.78 11.23 -27.78
C ILE A 167 -24.74 10.82 -28.90
N ILE A 168 -25.32 9.61 -28.84
CA ILE A 168 -26.31 9.16 -29.82
C ILE A 168 -27.53 10.08 -29.84
N PHE A 169 -28.07 10.44 -28.67
CA PHE A 169 -29.20 11.37 -28.58
C PHE A 169 -28.88 12.74 -29.18
N ILE A 170 -27.70 13.29 -28.90
CA ILE A 170 -27.24 14.57 -29.47
C ILE A 170 -27.12 14.47 -31.00
N CYS A 171 -26.51 13.41 -31.52
CA CYS A 171 -26.36 13.18 -32.96
C CYS A 171 -27.72 13.03 -33.67
N LEU A 172 -28.67 12.32 -33.07
CA LEU A 172 -30.03 12.18 -33.59
C LEU A 172 -30.77 13.52 -33.58
N TRP A 173 -30.64 14.30 -32.51
CA TRP A 173 -31.21 15.65 -32.41
C TRP A 173 -30.67 16.59 -33.49
N ILE A 174 -29.36 16.60 -33.71
CA ILE A 174 -28.73 17.41 -34.76
C ILE A 174 -29.23 16.99 -36.14
N LYS A 175 -29.30 15.68 -36.42
CA LYS A 175 -29.85 15.15 -37.69
C LYS A 175 -31.29 15.59 -37.94
N ILE A 176 -32.15 15.52 -36.91
CA ILE A 176 -33.55 15.93 -37.03
C ILE A 176 -33.67 17.45 -37.26
N LEU A 177 -32.86 18.25 -36.56
CA LEU A 177 -32.83 19.70 -36.74
C LEU A 177 -32.41 20.09 -38.17
N VAL A 178 -31.36 19.46 -38.69
CA VAL A 178 -30.87 19.69 -40.06
C VAL A 178 -31.91 19.23 -41.10
N ALA A 179 -32.54 18.07 -40.91
CA ALA A 179 -33.58 17.58 -41.80
C ALA A 179 -34.79 18.53 -41.83
N LYS A 180 -35.23 19.03 -40.67
CA LYS A 180 -36.31 20.02 -40.57
C LYS A 180 -35.97 21.35 -41.26
N CYS A 181 -34.74 21.84 -41.09
CA CYS A 181 -34.26 23.03 -41.80
C CYS A 181 -34.27 22.83 -43.33
N LEU A 182 -33.79 21.68 -43.82
CA LEU A 182 -33.77 21.36 -45.26
C LEU A 182 -35.17 21.24 -45.86
N THR A 183 -36.13 20.66 -45.14
CA THR A 183 -37.53 20.61 -45.60
C THR A 183 -38.24 21.96 -45.58
N SER A 184 -37.80 22.91 -44.73
CA SER A 184 -38.39 24.27 -44.70
C SER A 184 -37.99 25.14 -45.90
N PHE A 185 -36.93 24.79 -46.62
CA PHE A 185 -36.43 25.57 -47.76
C PHE A 185 -37.02 25.16 -49.12
N HIS A 186 -37.89 24.15 -49.17
CA HIS A 186 -38.50 23.68 -50.41
C HIS A 186 -40.03 23.78 -50.37
N LEU A 187 -40.56 25.01 -50.44
CA LEU A 187 -41.77 25.37 -51.20
C LEU A 187 -41.94 26.91 -51.15
N PRO A 188 -41.97 27.57 -52.32
CA PRO A 188 -43.29 27.93 -52.83
C PRO A 188 -43.45 27.53 -54.31
N THR A 189 -44.52 26.79 -54.59
CA THR A 189 -45.05 26.58 -55.93
C THR A 189 -45.97 27.77 -56.30
N CYS A 190 -45.87 28.13 -57.59
CA CYS A 190 -46.50 29.19 -58.36
C CYS A 190 -47.88 29.72 -57.92
N ASP A 191 -48.07 31.03 -58.10
CA ASP A 191 -49.34 31.57 -58.62
C ASP A 191 -49.07 32.55 -59.78
N GLN A 192 -49.65 32.22 -60.93
CA GLN A 192 -49.80 33.05 -62.12
C GLN A 192 -51.06 33.92 -61.96
N PRO A 193 -51.06 35.22 -62.33
CA PRO A 193 -52.31 35.93 -62.53
C PRO A 193 -52.77 35.81 -63.99
N SER A 194 -53.83 35.03 -64.20
CA SER A 194 -54.73 35.20 -65.34
C SER A 194 -55.55 36.48 -65.15
N GLY A 195 -55.69 37.30 -66.19
CA GLY A 195 -56.58 38.46 -66.13
C GLY A 195 -56.35 39.50 -67.22
N SER A 196 -56.55 39.12 -68.47
CA SER A 196 -56.89 40.03 -69.57
C SER A 196 -58.42 40.19 -69.60
N GLU A 197 -58.96 41.39 -69.37
CA GLU A 197 -60.20 41.92 -69.96
C GLU A 197 -60.35 43.43 -69.63
N LEU A 198 -60.03 44.29 -70.60
CA LEU A 198 -60.80 45.44 -71.13
C LEU A 198 -59.90 46.35 -71.99
#